data_AF-A0A1H5VIX3-F1
#
_entry.id   AF-A0A1H5VIX3-F1
#
_cell.length_a   1.000
_cell.length_b   1.000
_cell.length_c   1.000
_cell.angle_alpha   90.00
_cell.angle_beta   90.00
_cell.angle_gamma   90.00
#
_symmetry.space_group_name_H-M   'P 1'
#
loop_
_entity.id
_entity.type
_entity.pdbx_description
1 polymer ?
#
loop_
_entity_poly.entity_id
_entity_poly.type
_entity_poly.pdbx_seq_one_letter_code
_entity_poly.pdbx_strand_id
1 'polypeptide(L)'
;MQRRTARAQMAAKQHRGKISLLIIAVMAVVAGVSTAMATGAAAAPSADGPPSLTLVAPGAGQAQKASEPCFSGGTVCHSTNPDVTLRLHSNGDTSGCTFHGTFNWGDGTSTNYNVSGGPNGKVLISRTHHYRVPGVYHGTWNAVVDSGAGCYSSSGTFQFTLDCGPTQQSGPAWTSRFPTSRAVADLGNAFESDATAFIRAMRQAGIKVTVHATYRPPQRAYLMHYSWLIAKRRINPENVPAFKPTGRQQSVDICWVRVKDGKTDLAASVAAAQSMVNAFGIDPELTVAPALTSRHTTRQAIDMSTTWSARSITIRNAAGRAVTINTTPHTALNARLIAVGATYDVIHFRPPVRDKNHWSTDGR
;
A
#
# COMPACT_ATOMS: atom_id res chain seq x y z
N MET A 1 16.34 -63.16 31.77
CA MET A 1 16.88 -62.19 32.76
C MET A 1 16.20 -60.85 32.51
N GLN A 2 15.10 -60.55 33.23
CA GLN A 2 15.01 -59.52 34.30
C GLN A 2 15.24 -58.09 33.78
N ARG A 3 14.20 -57.27 33.53
CA ARG A 3 13.31 -56.48 34.44
C ARG A 3 13.90 -55.12 34.89
N ARG A 4 13.03 -54.09 34.82
CA ARG A 4 12.88 -52.85 35.65
C ARG A 4 13.62 -51.58 35.18
N THR A 5 12.93 -50.54 34.69
CA THR A 5 12.18 -49.44 35.37
C THR A 5 13.03 -48.49 36.22
N ALA A 6 13.01 -47.18 35.91
CA ALA A 6 12.82 -46.10 36.91
C ALA A 6 12.66 -44.72 36.24
N ARG A 7 11.58 -44.00 36.62
CA ARG A 7 11.42 -42.54 36.57
C ARG A 7 12.36 -41.90 37.60
N ALA A 8 12.81 -40.66 37.34
CA ALA A 8 13.12 -39.70 38.40
C ALA A 8 12.89 -38.26 37.92
N GLN A 9 11.95 -37.57 38.58
CA GLN A 9 11.87 -36.11 38.64
C GLN A 9 12.96 -35.60 39.60
N MET A 10 13.58 -34.45 39.31
CA MET A 10 14.01 -33.52 40.36
C MET A 10 14.01 -32.08 39.84
N ALA A 11 13.28 -31.24 40.56
CA ALA A 11 13.34 -29.79 40.52
C ALA A 11 14.35 -29.31 41.56
N ALA A 12 15.14 -28.27 41.28
CA ALA A 12 15.77 -27.46 42.31
C ALA A 12 16.16 -26.05 41.84
N LYS A 13 15.53 -25.08 42.52
CA LYS A 13 16.11 -23.86 43.12
C LYS A 13 16.64 -22.77 42.20
N GLN A 14 15.88 -21.67 42.13
CA GLN A 14 16.41 -20.32 41.88
C GLN A 14 16.36 -19.48 43.16
N HIS A 15 17.48 -18.80 43.40
CA HIS A 15 17.84 -18.09 44.62
C HIS A 15 17.10 -16.76 44.79
N ARG A 16 16.73 -16.48 46.05
CA ARG A 16 16.34 -15.16 46.56
C ARG A 16 17.54 -14.22 46.59
N GLY A 17 17.33 -12.97 46.21
CA GLY A 17 18.17 -11.82 46.55
C GLY A 17 17.29 -10.60 46.79
N LYS A 18 17.13 -10.20 48.06
CA LYS A 18 16.50 -8.95 48.49
C LYS A 18 17.60 -7.91 48.67
N ILE A 19 17.40 -6.69 48.19
CA ILE A 19 18.12 -5.49 48.65
C ILE A 19 17.08 -4.39 48.87
N SER A 20 16.95 -3.94 50.13
CA SER A 20 16.23 -2.74 50.56
C SER A 20 17.26 -1.73 51.08
N LEU A 21 17.14 -0.47 50.67
CA LEU A 21 17.37 0.75 51.48
C LEU A 21 16.93 1.97 50.63
N LEU A 22 15.79 2.62 50.90
CA LEU A 22 15.58 3.75 51.83
C LEU A 22 16.48 4.96 51.55
N ILE A 23 15.90 6.10 51.16
CA ILE A 23 16.26 7.46 51.63
C ILE A 23 15.20 8.51 51.17
N ILE A 24 14.48 9.01 52.18
CA ILE A 24 14.12 10.40 52.52
C ILE A 24 13.21 11.20 51.56
N ALA A 25 11.94 11.32 51.96
CA ALA A 25 11.05 12.43 51.61
C ALA A 25 11.11 13.50 52.72
N VAL A 26 11.43 14.75 52.36
CA VAL A 26 11.29 15.91 53.26
C VAL A 26 10.03 16.66 52.84
N MET A 27 9.00 16.59 53.70
CA MET A 27 7.89 17.54 53.69
C MET A 27 8.31 18.80 54.46
N ALA A 28 8.21 19.96 53.82
CA ALA A 28 8.20 21.24 54.52
C ALA A 28 6.77 21.78 54.56
N VAL A 29 6.20 21.79 55.76
CA VAL A 29 4.98 22.52 56.12
C VAL A 29 5.41 23.92 56.54
N VAL A 30 4.89 24.95 55.90
CA VAL A 30 4.93 26.32 56.41
C VAL A 30 3.50 26.83 56.50
N ALA A 31 3.06 27.07 57.74
CA ALA A 31 1.85 27.82 58.06
C ALA A 31 2.16 29.32 58.02
N GLY A 32 1.23 30.16 57.55
CA GLY A 32 1.43 31.60 57.57
C GLY A 32 0.32 32.45 56.96
N VAL A 33 -0.74 32.67 57.75
CA VAL A 33 -1.52 33.92 57.92
C VAL A 33 -2.22 34.54 56.69
N SER A 34 -3.55 34.49 56.73
CA SER A 34 -4.45 35.36 55.98
C SER A 34 -4.35 36.81 56.46
N THR A 35 -4.07 37.75 55.55
CA THR A 35 -4.50 39.16 55.66
C THR A 35 -4.96 39.62 54.29
N ALA A 36 -6.14 40.23 54.24
CA ALA A 36 -6.75 40.75 53.03
C ALA A 36 -6.66 42.28 53.00
N MET A 37 -6.42 42.78 51.78
CA MET A 37 -6.76 44.08 51.20
C MET A 37 -5.92 45.32 51.55
N ALA A 38 -5.23 45.86 50.53
CA ALA A 38 -5.54 47.18 49.98
C ALA A 38 -4.93 47.33 48.58
N THR A 39 -5.74 47.88 47.67
CA THR A 39 -5.50 48.10 46.25
C THR A 39 -4.50 49.23 45.97
N GLY A 40 -3.49 48.95 45.15
CA GLY A 40 -2.65 49.96 44.49
C GLY A 40 -2.34 49.49 43.07
N ALA A 41 -2.91 50.17 42.08
CA ALA A 41 -2.80 49.82 40.67
C ALA A 41 -1.36 49.99 40.16
N ALA A 42 -0.70 48.88 39.82
CA ALA A 42 0.45 48.86 38.92
C ALA A 42 -0.05 48.32 37.57
N ALA A 43 0.20 49.06 36.49
CA ALA A 43 -0.16 48.66 35.14
C ALA A 43 0.50 47.31 34.78
N ALA A 44 -0.33 46.34 34.38
CA ALA A 44 0.14 45.05 33.89
C ALA A 44 0.87 45.21 32.55
N PRO A 45 1.94 44.45 32.28
CA PRO A 45 2.51 44.36 30.95
C PRO A 45 1.52 43.68 30.00
N SER A 46 1.38 44.21 28.79
CA SER A 46 0.57 43.65 27.70
C SER A 46 0.92 42.19 27.45
N ALA A 47 -0.08 41.32 27.34
CA ALA A 47 0.07 39.88 27.11
C ALA A 47 0.42 39.52 25.64
N ASP A 48 0.69 40.51 24.80
CA ASP A 48 0.96 40.29 23.38
C ASP A 48 2.46 40.23 23.13
N GLY A 49 2.94 39.04 22.75
CA GLY A 49 4.25 38.89 22.15
C GLY A 49 4.37 39.72 20.85
N PRO A 50 5.58 39.85 20.28
CA PRO A 50 5.77 40.67 19.10
C PRO A 50 4.97 40.15 17.89
N PRO A 51 4.61 41.05 16.94
CA PRO A 51 3.76 40.70 15.80
C PRO A 51 4.42 39.60 14.97
N SER A 52 3.70 38.50 14.78
CA SER A 52 4.21 37.29 14.16
C SER A 52 3.23 36.71 13.15
N LEU A 53 3.75 36.10 12.09
CA LEU A 53 2.93 35.20 11.28
C LEU A 53 2.86 33.85 12.00
N THR A 54 1.65 33.42 12.38
CA THR A 54 1.44 32.14 13.04
C THR A 54 0.32 31.35 12.40
N LEU A 55 0.40 30.04 12.55
CA LEU A 55 -0.69 29.15 12.25
C LEU A 55 -1.69 29.25 13.42
N VAL A 56 -2.67 30.15 13.33
CA VAL A 56 -3.76 30.24 14.31
C VAL A 56 -4.93 29.40 13.84
N ALA A 57 -5.45 28.59 14.75
CA ALA A 57 -6.54 27.69 14.51
C ALA A 57 -7.59 27.85 15.63
N PRO A 58 -8.91 27.71 15.35
CA PRO A 58 -9.94 27.94 16.36
C PRO A 58 -9.90 26.85 17.45
N GLY A 59 -10.33 27.23 18.66
CA GLY A 59 -10.01 26.60 19.95
C GLY A 59 -10.39 25.13 20.18
N ALA A 60 -9.87 24.61 21.30
CA ALA A 60 -9.79 23.20 21.65
C ALA A 60 -11.14 22.48 21.84
N GLY A 61 -11.31 21.32 21.20
CA GLY A 61 -12.35 20.35 21.55
C GLY A 61 -12.61 19.24 20.52
N GLN A 62 -12.24 18.01 20.87
CA GLN A 62 -12.70 16.69 20.37
C GLN A 62 -12.50 16.28 18.89
N ALA A 63 -12.50 14.96 18.68
CA ALA A 63 -12.29 14.27 17.42
C ALA A 63 -13.33 14.67 16.34
N GLN A 64 -12.84 15.21 15.21
CA GLN A 64 -13.70 15.82 14.19
C GLN A 64 -14.24 14.83 13.15
N LYS A 65 -15.48 15.09 12.72
CA LYS A 65 -16.17 14.43 11.60
C LYS A 65 -15.48 14.76 10.26
N ALA A 66 -15.58 13.81 9.31
CA ALA A 66 -14.96 13.77 7.98
C ALA A 66 -15.24 14.94 7.00
N SER A 67 -15.85 16.04 7.44
CA SER A 67 -16.17 17.21 6.61
C SER A 67 -15.79 18.57 7.21
N GLU A 68 -15.13 18.60 8.38
CA GLU A 68 -14.61 19.85 8.95
C GLU A 68 -13.18 20.15 8.46
N PRO A 69 -12.77 21.44 8.39
CA PRO A 69 -11.42 21.81 7.96
C PRO A 69 -10.36 21.26 8.93
N CYS A 70 -9.45 20.45 8.40
CA CYS A 70 -8.30 19.90 9.13
C CYS A 70 -7.49 21.00 9.86
N PHE A 71 -6.94 20.64 11.02
CA PHE A 71 -6.02 21.43 11.85
C PHE A 71 -6.64 22.61 12.63
N SER A 72 -7.88 22.48 13.13
CA SER A 72 -8.35 23.36 14.21
C SER A 72 -7.71 22.99 15.55
N GLY A 73 -6.69 23.73 15.99
CA GLY A 73 -6.12 23.66 17.34
C GLY A 73 -5.11 22.52 17.59
N GLY A 74 -4.61 21.86 16.54
CA GLY A 74 -3.63 20.78 16.64
C GLY A 74 -2.79 20.60 15.39
N THR A 75 -1.73 19.78 15.49
CA THR A 75 -0.81 19.49 14.39
C THR A 75 -1.03 18.11 13.77
N VAL A 76 -2.07 17.37 14.17
CA VAL A 76 -2.39 16.02 13.64
C VAL A 76 -3.84 16.00 13.16
N CYS A 77 -4.08 15.60 11.91
CA CYS A 77 -5.42 15.44 11.33
C CYS A 77 -5.58 14.06 10.69
N HIS A 78 -6.79 13.48 10.75
CA HIS A 78 -7.19 12.27 10.04
C HIS A 78 -8.47 12.58 9.24
N SER A 79 -8.52 12.21 7.96
CA SER A 79 -9.69 12.44 7.11
C SER A 79 -9.75 11.46 5.96
N THR A 80 -10.95 11.08 5.52
CA THR A 80 -11.16 10.38 4.23
C THR A 80 -11.27 11.33 3.05
N ASN A 81 -11.34 12.65 3.30
CA ASN A 81 -11.29 13.67 2.27
C ASN A 81 -9.82 13.92 1.88
N PRO A 82 -9.45 13.72 0.61
CA PRO A 82 -8.08 13.95 0.15
C PRO A 82 -7.66 15.42 0.12
N ASP A 83 -8.62 16.37 0.19
CA ASP A 83 -8.33 17.79 0.14
C ASP A 83 -8.08 18.38 1.53
N VAL A 84 -6.86 18.88 1.75
CA VAL A 84 -6.45 19.57 2.98
C VAL A 84 -6.23 21.03 2.69
N THR A 85 -6.85 21.91 3.48
CA THR A 85 -6.63 23.34 3.39
C THR A 85 -5.88 23.86 4.62
N LEU A 86 -4.72 24.46 4.41
CA LEU A 86 -3.97 25.16 5.45
C LEU A 86 -4.15 26.68 5.31
N ARG A 87 -4.27 27.36 6.46
CA ARG A 87 -4.44 28.81 6.53
C ARG A 87 -3.43 29.44 7.49
N LEU A 88 -2.70 30.45 7.04
CA LEU A 88 -1.81 31.25 7.90
C LEU A 88 -2.47 32.58 8.23
N HIS A 89 -2.37 32.98 9.49
CA HIS A 89 -3.01 34.17 10.02
C HIS A 89 -1.97 35.16 10.54
N SER A 90 -2.31 36.45 10.47
CA SER A 90 -1.58 37.48 11.20
C SER A 90 -1.84 37.35 12.70
N ASN A 91 -0.80 37.25 13.52
CA ASN A 91 -0.88 37.36 14.97
C ASN A 91 -0.26 38.69 15.40
N GLY A 92 -1.09 39.62 15.87
CA GLY A 92 -0.79 41.04 15.91
C GLY A 92 -0.99 41.72 14.56
N ASP A 93 -0.83 43.05 14.51
CA ASP A 93 -0.90 43.81 13.26
C ASP A 93 0.44 43.69 12.51
N THR A 94 0.41 42.98 11.38
CA THR A 94 1.57 42.79 10.49
C THR A 94 1.45 43.60 9.21
N SER A 95 0.55 44.60 9.13
CA SER A 95 0.26 45.33 7.88
C SER A 95 1.48 46.01 7.24
N GLY A 96 2.54 46.28 8.03
CA GLY A 96 3.82 46.83 7.55
C GLY A 96 4.86 45.79 7.14
N CYS A 97 4.52 44.49 7.14
CA CYS A 97 5.45 43.40 6.89
C CYS A 97 5.19 42.72 5.54
N THR A 98 6.22 42.08 4.98
CA THR A 98 6.07 41.11 3.88
C THR A 98 6.73 39.79 4.25
N PHE A 99 6.14 38.68 3.81
CA PHE A 99 6.59 37.34 4.14
C PHE A 99 6.64 36.45 2.90
N HIS A 100 7.61 35.54 2.86
CA HIS A 100 7.60 34.42 1.94
C HIS A 100 7.79 33.10 2.68
N GLY A 101 7.50 32.00 1.99
CA GLY A 101 7.73 30.69 2.56
C GLY A 101 7.23 29.57 1.67
N THR A 102 7.22 28.37 2.24
CA THR A 102 6.86 27.14 1.54
C THR A 102 5.98 26.28 2.44
N PHE A 103 4.94 25.69 1.86
CA PHE A 103 4.29 24.51 2.41
C PHE A 103 4.92 23.28 1.77
N ASN A 104 5.53 22.42 2.57
CA ASN A 104 5.90 21.07 2.17
C ASN A 104 4.80 20.13 2.61
N TRP A 105 4.14 19.45 1.67
CA TRP A 105 2.94 18.64 1.97
C TRP A 105 3.27 17.25 2.50
N GLY A 106 4.55 16.88 2.58
CA GLY A 106 4.97 15.58 3.07
C GLY A 106 4.78 14.42 2.07
N ASP A 107 4.24 14.69 0.88
CA ASP A 107 4.10 13.75 -0.23
C ASP A 107 5.15 13.95 -1.34
N GLY A 108 6.18 14.74 -1.05
CA GLY A 108 7.22 15.14 -1.99
C GLY A 108 6.87 16.37 -2.84
N THR A 109 5.67 16.92 -2.69
CA THR A 109 5.28 18.19 -3.32
C THR A 109 5.37 19.36 -2.35
N SER A 110 5.54 20.56 -2.90
CA SER A 110 5.57 21.79 -2.13
C SER A 110 4.92 22.96 -2.87
N THR A 111 4.45 23.94 -2.11
CA THR A 111 3.83 25.16 -2.62
C THR A 111 4.48 26.38 -1.99
N ASN A 112 5.16 27.19 -2.81
CA ASN A 112 5.73 28.47 -2.38
C ASN A 112 4.65 29.55 -2.29
N TYR A 113 4.89 30.55 -1.45
CA TYR A 113 4.05 31.73 -1.33
C TYR A 113 4.87 32.97 -1.00
N ASN A 114 4.33 34.13 -1.36
CA ASN A 114 4.73 35.45 -0.90
C ASN A 114 3.45 36.23 -0.59
N VAL A 115 3.42 36.93 0.53
CA VAL A 115 2.24 37.65 1.00
C VAL A 115 2.62 38.90 1.80
N SER A 116 1.87 39.98 1.62
CA SER A 116 1.89 41.12 2.54
C SER A 116 1.13 40.79 3.82
N GLY A 117 1.59 41.31 4.95
CA GLY A 117 0.89 41.15 6.22
C GLY A 117 -0.44 41.90 6.27
N GLY A 118 -1.04 41.94 7.44
CA GLY A 118 -2.33 42.60 7.63
C GLY A 118 -2.75 42.70 9.09
N PRO A 119 -3.97 43.20 9.35
CA PRO A 119 -4.48 43.36 10.70
C PRO A 119 -4.52 42.02 11.45
N ASN A 120 -4.48 42.10 12.78
CA ASN A 120 -4.54 40.94 13.66
C ASN A 120 -5.72 40.01 13.31
N GLY A 121 -5.45 38.70 13.24
CA GLY A 121 -6.42 37.65 12.94
C GLY A 121 -6.71 37.44 11.44
N LYS A 122 -6.25 38.33 10.55
CA LYS A 122 -6.50 38.20 9.10
C LYS A 122 -5.88 36.91 8.55
N VAL A 123 -6.65 36.15 7.77
CA VAL A 123 -6.12 35.07 6.92
C VAL A 123 -5.27 35.70 5.83
N LEU A 124 -3.97 35.49 5.89
CA LEU A 124 -3.03 36.00 4.89
C LEU A 124 -2.91 35.02 3.74
N ILE A 125 -2.91 33.71 4.04
CA ILE A 125 -2.77 32.65 3.04
C ILE A 125 -3.81 31.57 3.29
N SER A 126 -4.42 31.07 2.23
CA SER A 126 -5.23 29.84 2.23
C SER A 126 -4.78 28.97 1.06
N ARG A 127 -4.25 27.77 1.35
CA ARG A 127 -3.76 26.83 0.34
C ARG A 127 -4.41 25.47 0.53
N THR A 128 -4.96 24.94 -0.55
CA THR A 128 -5.52 23.59 -0.60
C THR A 128 -4.59 22.66 -1.34
N HIS A 129 -4.36 21.47 -0.78
CA HIS A 129 -3.58 20.40 -1.39
C HIS A 129 -4.40 19.12 -1.45
N HIS A 130 -4.24 18.37 -2.54
CA HIS A 130 -4.98 17.14 -2.79
C HIS A 130 -4.05 15.92 -2.69
N TYR A 131 -4.23 15.11 -1.65
CA TYR A 131 -3.49 13.87 -1.46
C TYR A 131 -4.09 12.74 -2.29
N ARG A 132 -3.29 12.15 -3.18
CA ARG A 132 -3.78 11.13 -4.13
C ARG A 132 -3.88 9.73 -3.53
N VAL A 133 -3.08 9.45 -2.51
CA VAL A 133 -2.92 8.11 -1.95
C VAL A 133 -3.24 8.16 -0.46
N PRO A 134 -4.04 7.23 0.09
CA PRO A 134 -4.21 7.11 1.53
C PRO A 134 -2.86 6.84 2.24
N GLY A 135 -2.64 7.46 3.38
CA GLY A 135 -1.35 7.40 4.07
C GLY A 135 -1.17 8.49 5.12
N VAL A 136 -0.06 8.41 5.85
CA VAL A 136 0.35 9.41 6.84
C VAL A 136 1.41 10.32 6.22
N TYR A 137 1.13 11.61 6.22
CA TYR A 137 1.93 12.66 5.61
C TYR A 137 2.46 13.60 6.69
N HIS A 138 3.78 13.76 6.76
CA HIS A 138 4.43 14.71 7.64
C HIS A 138 4.83 15.93 6.83
N GLY A 139 4.02 16.99 6.93
CA GLY A 139 4.27 18.24 6.25
C GLY A 139 4.96 19.26 7.16
N THR A 140 5.58 20.24 6.51
CA THR A 140 6.16 21.40 7.19
C THR A 140 5.66 22.66 6.52
N TRP A 141 5.64 23.75 7.27
CA TRP A 141 5.47 25.06 6.71
C TRP A 141 6.54 25.97 7.29
N ASN A 142 7.16 26.77 6.43
CA ASN A 142 8.07 27.81 6.86
C ASN A 142 7.55 29.17 6.44
N ALA A 143 7.92 30.19 7.21
CA ALA A 143 7.73 31.58 6.86
C ALA A 143 8.98 32.38 7.22
N VAL A 144 9.35 33.30 6.35
CA VAL A 144 10.52 34.19 6.47
C VAL A 144 10.02 35.63 6.28
N VAL A 145 10.54 36.54 7.09
CA VAL A 145 10.27 37.98 6.98
C VAL A 145 11.16 38.56 5.88
N ASP A 146 10.55 39.18 4.87
CA ASP A 146 11.25 39.89 3.80
C ASP A 146 11.50 41.36 4.15
N SER A 147 10.50 42.01 4.75
CA SER A 147 10.57 43.42 5.13
C SER A 147 9.59 43.73 6.26
N GLY A 148 9.82 44.86 6.94
CA GLY A 148 9.03 45.33 8.09
C GLY A 148 9.81 45.21 9.40
N ALA A 149 10.11 46.36 10.02
CA ALA A 149 10.86 46.40 11.28
C ALA A 149 10.01 45.86 12.44
N GLY A 150 10.60 44.99 13.26
CA GLY A 150 9.91 44.38 14.40
C GLY A 150 8.92 43.27 14.04
N CYS A 151 8.89 42.83 12.78
CA CYS A 151 8.09 41.69 12.35
C CYS A 151 8.82 40.36 12.62
N TYR A 152 8.07 39.34 13.01
CA TYR A 152 8.58 37.99 13.23
C TYR A 152 7.79 36.98 12.39
N SER A 153 8.40 35.83 12.14
CA SER A 153 7.72 34.71 11.49
C SER A 153 7.89 33.46 12.33
N SER A 154 6.93 32.54 12.22
CA SER A 154 7.07 31.20 12.79
C SER A 154 7.08 30.17 11.67
N SER A 155 7.47 28.95 12.02
CA SER A 155 7.48 27.79 11.15
C SER A 155 7.04 26.60 11.97
N GLY A 156 6.52 25.56 11.34
CA GLY A 156 6.00 24.42 12.09
C GLY A 156 5.84 23.16 11.25
N THR A 157 5.38 22.12 11.92
CA THR A 157 5.09 20.81 11.33
C THR A 157 3.62 20.46 11.49
N PHE A 158 3.11 19.64 10.59
CA PHE A 158 1.79 19.03 10.71
C PHE A 158 1.86 17.58 10.22
N GLN A 159 0.94 16.76 10.69
CA GLN A 159 0.72 15.40 10.27
C GLN A 159 -0.70 15.29 9.74
N PHE A 160 -0.84 14.92 8.47
CA PHE A 160 -2.13 14.61 7.87
C PHE A 160 -2.20 13.12 7.57
N THR A 161 -3.26 12.46 8.00
CA THR A 161 -3.55 11.08 7.62
C THR A 161 -4.75 11.07 6.68
N LEU A 162 -4.52 10.71 5.42
CA LEU A 162 -5.62 10.37 4.51
C LEU A 162 -6.06 8.95 4.80
N ASP A 163 -7.21 8.81 5.45
CA ASP A 163 -7.87 7.54 5.68
C ASP A 163 -8.48 6.98 4.38
N CYS A 164 -8.57 5.67 4.34
CA CYS A 164 -9.03 4.96 3.16
C CYS A 164 -10.55 5.02 3.00
N GLY A 165 -11.02 5.46 1.84
CA GLY A 165 -12.42 5.34 1.47
C GLY A 165 -12.87 3.87 1.45
N PRO A 166 -14.18 3.58 1.62
CA PRO A 166 -14.69 2.21 1.71
C PRO A 166 -14.37 1.36 0.46
N THR A 167 -14.20 2.00 -0.70
CA THR A 167 -13.87 1.34 -1.97
C THR A 167 -12.37 1.13 -2.18
N GLN A 168 -11.50 1.71 -1.36
CA GLN A 168 -10.05 1.58 -1.48
C GLN A 168 -9.49 0.49 -0.55
N GLN A 169 -10.26 0.11 0.45
CA GLN A 169 -9.94 -0.94 1.41
C GLN A 169 -9.52 -2.26 0.73
N SER A 170 -8.42 -2.87 1.18
CA SER A 170 -7.97 -4.18 0.70
C SER A 170 -9.04 -5.24 0.89
N GLY A 171 -9.23 -6.11 -0.09
CA GLY A 171 -10.24 -7.16 -0.03
C GLY A 171 -10.66 -7.68 -1.40
N PRO A 172 -11.58 -8.66 -1.44
CA PRO A 172 -11.94 -9.38 -2.67
C PRO A 172 -12.39 -8.49 -3.83
N ALA A 173 -12.98 -7.32 -3.56
CA ALA A 173 -13.41 -6.37 -4.58
C ALA A 173 -12.28 -5.90 -5.50
N TRP A 174 -11.02 -5.91 -5.03
CA TRP A 174 -9.87 -5.57 -5.86
C TRP A 174 -9.52 -6.65 -6.90
N THR A 175 -9.93 -7.90 -6.69
CA THR A 175 -9.54 -9.03 -7.56
C THR A 175 -10.20 -9.00 -8.93
N SER A 176 -11.33 -8.29 -9.07
CA SER A 176 -12.05 -8.12 -10.34
C SER A 176 -11.71 -6.82 -11.08
N ARG A 177 -11.05 -5.85 -10.43
CA ARG A 177 -10.73 -4.54 -11.04
C ARG A 177 -9.73 -4.63 -12.18
N PHE A 178 -8.80 -5.58 -12.08
CA PHE A 178 -7.78 -5.82 -13.10
C PHE A 178 -7.83 -7.30 -13.50
N PRO A 179 -8.76 -7.68 -14.39
CA PRO A 179 -8.92 -9.06 -14.81
C PRO A 179 -7.72 -9.51 -15.66
N THR A 180 -7.38 -10.79 -15.55
CA THR A 180 -6.49 -11.45 -16.53
C THR A 180 -7.24 -11.58 -17.86
N SER A 181 -6.58 -11.26 -18.97
CA SER A 181 -7.12 -11.52 -20.30
C SER A 181 -7.10 -13.01 -20.64
N ARG A 182 -8.03 -13.41 -21.51
CA ARG A 182 -8.07 -14.74 -22.14
C ARG A 182 -8.00 -14.66 -23.67
N ALA A 183 -7.84 -13.46 -24.22
CA ALA A 183 -7.75 -13.25 -25.65
C ALA A 183 -6.32 -13.57 -26.12
N VAL A 184 -6.20 -14.38 -27.17
CA VAL A 184 -4.90 -14.68 -27.81
C VAL A 184 -4.30 -13.40 -28.39
N ALA A 185 -5.14 -12.48 -28.89
CA ALA A 185 -4.74 -11.16 -29.39
C ALA A 185 -4.13 -10.22 -28.32
N ASP A 186 -4.16 -10.62 -27.05
CA ASP A 186 -3.46 -9.89 -25.98
C ASP A 186 -2.03 -10.42 -25.74
N LEU A 187 -1.56 -11.40 -26.51
CA LEU A 187 -0.15 -11.80 -26.52
C LEU A 187 0.70 -10.75 -27.25
N GLY A 188 2.03 -10.82 -27.10
CA GLY A 188 2.95 -9.98 -27.85
C GLY A 188 3.04 -10.46 -29.30
N ASN A 189 3.12 -9.54 -30.26
CA ASN A 189 2.92 -9.80 -31.70
C ASN A 189 3.55 -11.11 -32.24
N ALA A 190 4.82 -11.40 -31.92
CA ALA A 190 5.47 -12.63 -32.38
C ALA A 190 4.81 -13.87 -31.76
N PHE A 191 4.72 -13.91 -30.43
CA PHE A 191 4.14 -15.04 -29.70
C PHE A 191 2.63 -15.21 -29.95
N GLU A 192 1.91 -14.13 -30.25
CA GLU A 192 0.51 -14.18 -30.69
C GLU A 192 0.35 -15.01 -31.97
N SER A 193 1.19 -14.75 -32.98
CA SER A 193 1.16 -15.46 -34.26
C SER A 193 1.44 -16.96 -34.05
N ASP A 194 2.47 -17.25 -33.28
CA ASP A 194 2.93 -18.60 -32.94
C ASP A 194 1.85 -19.40 -32.20
N ALA A 195 1.30 -18.82 -31.12
CA ALA A 195 0.22 -19.42 -30.35
C ALA A 195 -1.05 -19.61 -31.20
N THR A 196 -1.39 -18.66 -32.06
CA THR A 196 -2.54 -18.76 -32.97
C THR A 196 -2.37 -19.93 -33.94
N ALA A 197 -1.19 -20.07 -34.54
CA ALA A 197 -0.89 -21.17 -35.46
C ALA A 197 -0.97 -22.54 -34.75
N PHE A 198 -0.40 -22.66 -33.56
CA PHE A 198 -0.44 -23.88 -32.77
C PHE A 198 -1.87 -24.24 -32.32
N ILE A 199 -2.64 -23.29 -31.80
CA ILE A 199 -4.05 -23.50 -31.41
C ILE A 199 -4.89 -23.94 -32.60
N ARG A 200 -4.67 -23.35 -33.79
CA ARG A 200 -5.34 -23.75 -35.02
C ARG A 200 -5.01 -25.19 -35.40
N ALA A 201 -3.72 -25.57 -35.37
CA ALA A 201 -3.30 -26.94 -35.66
C ALA A 201 -3.91 -27.96 -34.67
N MET A 202 -3.95 -27.63 -33.38
CA MET A 202 -4.61 -28.46 -32.37
C MET A 202 -6.10 -28.65 -32.67
N ARG A 203 -6.83 -27.56 -32.95
CA ARG A 203 -8.26 -27.62 -33.26
C ARG A 203 -8.56 -28.44 -34.52
N GLN A 204 -7.74 -28.29 -35.57
CA GLN A 204 -7.85 -29.09 -36.80
C GLN A 204 -7.61 -30.59 -36.56
N ALA A 205 -6.79 -30.94 -35.57
CA ALA A 205 -6.54 -32.32 -35.16
C ALA A 205 -7.63 -32.91 -34.23
N GLY A 206 -8.71 -32.16 -33.97
CA GLY A 206 -9.78 -32.58 -33.05
C GLY A 206 -9.45 -32.39 -31.56
N ILE A 207 -8.43 -31.61 -31.23
CA ILE A 207 -8.11 -31.26 -29.85
C ILE A 207 -8.98 -30.09 -29.41
N LYS A 208 -9.68 -30.26 -28.28
CA LYS A 208 -10.36 -29.15 -27.59
C LYS A 208 -9.32 -28.31 -26.86
N VAL A 209 -9.33 -26.99 -27.10
CA VAL A 209 -8.42 -26.03 -26.46
C VAL A 209 -9.23 -24.97 -25.73
N THR A 210 -8.97 -24.79 -24.43
CA THR A 210 -9.57 -23.74 -23.60
C THR A 210 -8.46 -22.84 -23.06
N VAL A 211 -8.54 -21.53 -23.35
CA VAL A 211 -7.60 -20.53 -22.87
C VAL A 211 -8.07 -19.97 -21.53
N HIS A 212 -7.20 -20.05 -20.53
CA HIS A 212 -7.46 -19.63 -19.14
C HIS A 212 -6.83 -18.28 -18.82
N ALA A 213 -5.67 -17.97 -19.41
CA ALA A 213 -4.95 -16.73 -19.23
C ALA A 213 -4.03 -16.41 -20.41
N THR A 214 -3.92 -15.13 -20.78
CA THR A 214 -2.89 -14.60 -21.68
C THR A 214 -2.18 -13.45 -20.99
N TYR A 215 -2.70 -12.23 -21.10
CA TYR A 215 -2.11 -11.07 -20.43
C TYR A 215 -2.58 -10.95 -18.98
N ARG A 216 -1.62 -10.88 -18.06
CA ARG A 216 -1.86 -10.49 -16.66
C ARG A 216 -1.45 -9.02 -16.48
N PRO A 217 -2.38 -8.09 -16.25
CA PRO A 217 -2.01 -6.70 -16.00
C PRO A 217 -1.04 -6.57 -14.82
N PRO A 218 -0.03 -5.69 -14.88
CA PRO A 218 0.89 -5.43 -13.76
C PRO A 218 0.18 -5.08 -12.45
N GLN A 219 -0.96 -4.39 -12.50
CA GLN A 219 -1.80 -4.11 -11.34
C GLN A 219 -2.29 -5.40 -10.68
N ARG A 220 -2.72 -6.39 -11.48
CA ARG A 220 -3.15 -7.70 -10.97
C ARG A 220 -1.98 -8.44 -10.33
N ALA A 221 -0.81 -8.45 -10.98
CA ALA A 221 0.39 -9.07 -10.44
C ALA A 221 0.82 -8.43 -9.10
N TYR A 222 0.78 -7.10 -9.01
CA TYR A 222 1.02 -6.33 -7.79
C TYR A 222 0.06 -6.75 -6.66
N LEU A 223 -1.26 -6.77 -6.92
CA LEU A 223 -2.26 -7.16 -5.94
C LEU A 223 -2.08 -8.61 -5.48
N MET A 224 -1.82 -9.54 -6.39
CA MET A 224 -1.56 -10.95 -6.06
C MET A 224 -0.29 -11.10 -5.22
N HIS A 225 0.79 -10.42 -5.58
CA HIS A 225 2.08 -10.48 -4.90
C HIS A 225 1.99 -9.99 -3.45
N TYR A 226 1.49 -8.77 -3.25
CA TYR A 226 1.49 -8.16 -1.93
C TYR A 226 0.37 -8.68 -1.02
N SER A 227 -0.78 -9.09 -1.57
CA SER A 227 -1.78 -9.80 -0.75
C SER A 227 -1.22 -11.12 -0.23
N TRP A 228 -0.47 -11.87 -1.04
CA TRP A 228 0.20 -13.10 -0.59
C TRP A 228 1.27 -12.82 0.48
N LEU A 229 2.12 -11.81 0.28
CA LEU A 229 3.15 -11.47 1.26
C LEU A 229 2.55 -11.03 2.60
N ILE A 230 1.50 -10.21 2.59
CA ILE A 230 0.80 -9.80 3.81
C ILE A 230 0.13 -11.00 4.48
N ALA A 231 -0.61 -11.81 3.71
CA ALA A 231 -1.33 -12.97 4.24
C ALA A 231 -0.39 -13.98 4.92
N LYS A 232 0.80 -14.18 4.33
CA LYS A 232 1.86 -15.04 4.90
C LYS A 232 2.75 -14.31 5.92
N ARG A 233 2.40 -13.07 6.31
CA ARG A 233 3.14 -12.22 7.26
C ARG A 233 4.62 -12.03 6.92
N ARG A 234 4.94 -12.01 5.62
CA ARG A 234 6.29 -11.79 5.09
C ARG A 234 6.59 -10.32 4.80
N ILE A 235 5.57 -9.46 4.85
CA ILE A 235 5.69 -8.01 4.81
C ILE A 235 4.65 -7.39 5.76
N ASN A 236 5.02 -6.30 6.44
CA ASN A 236 4.04 -5.46 7.16
C ASN A 236 3.19 -4.72 6.10
N PRO A 237 1.84 -4.70 6.21
CA PRO A 237 0.96 -3.90 5.35
C PRO A 237 1.40 -2.44 5.15
N GLU A 238 1.98 -1.81 6.17
CA GLU A 238 2.50 -0.42 6.12
C GLU A 238 3.72 -0.28 5.19
N ASN A 239 4.45 -1.37 4.97
CA ASN A 239 5.69 -1.39 4.20
C ASN A 239 5.48 -1.86 2.75
N VAL A 240 4.23 -2.08 2.32
CA VAL A 240 3.97 -2.41 0.92
C VAL A 240 4.29 -1.19 0.05
N PRO A 241 5.23 -1.30 -0.91
CA PRO A 241 5.53 -0.21 -1.82
C PRO A 241 4.30 0.18 -2.63
N ALA A 242 4.04 1.47 -2.80
CA ALA A 242 2.98 1.94 -3.68
C ALA A 242 3.16 1.42 -5.12
N PHE A 243 2.06 1.10 -5.79
CA PHE A 243 2.10 0.72 -7.20
C PHE A 243 2.54 1.91 -8.05
N LYS A 244 3.52 1.69 -8.93
CA LYS A 244 4.05 2.72 -9.85
C LYS A 244 3.49 2.46 -11.26
N PRO A 245 2.41 3.15 -11.68
CA PRO A 245 1.89 2.99 -13.02
C PRO A 245 2.89 3.49 -14.07
N THR A 246 2.91 2.83 -15.22
CA THR A 246 3.69 3.24 -16.40
C THR A 246 2.78 3.41 -17.60
N GLY A 247 3.08 4.39 -18.47
CA GLY A 247 2.29 4.68 -19.65
C GLY A 247 0.82 4.95 -19.31
N ARG A 248 -0.09 4.14 -19.87
CA ARG A 248 -1.56 4.26 -19.67
C ARG A 248 -2.11 3.34 -18.57
N GLN A 249 -1.26 2.81 -17.70
CA GLN A 249 -1.70 1.98 -16.59
C GLN A 249 -2.51 2.80 -15.58
N GLN A 250 -3.67 2.28 -15.20
CA GLN A 250 -4.42 2.80 -14.05
C GLN A 250 -3.65 2.57 -12.75
N SER A 251 -3.73 3.51 -11.82
CA SER A 251 -3.18 3.39 -10.46
C SER A 251 -3.87 2.28 -9.67
N VAL A 252 -3.19 1.83 -8.60
CA VAL A 252 -3.73 0.88 -7.62
C VAL A 252 -3.74 1.55 -6.25
N ASP A 253 -4.78 2.34 -5.99
CA ASP A 253 -4.94 3.10 -4.74
C ASP A 253 -5.54 2.22 -3.64
N ILE A 254 -4.91 1.05 -3.43
CA ILE A 254 -5.34 0.06 -2.44
C ILE A 254 -4.79 0.40 -1.06
N CYS A 255 -5.66 0.25 -0.07
CA CYS A 255 -5.30 0.33 1.33
C CYS A 255 -5.05 -1.04 1.94
N TRP A 256 -3.77 -1.37 2.09
CA TRP A 256 -3.37 -2.60 2.74
C TRP A 256 -3.60 -2.56 4.25
N VAL A 257 -3.41 -1.40 4.88
CA VAL A 257 -3.59 -1.19 6.31
C VAL A 257 -5.06 -1.00 6.64
N ARG A 258 -5.57 -1.82 7.56
CA ARG A 258 -6.83 -1.58 8.27
C ARG A 258 -6.52 -0.87 9.57
N VAL A 259 -7.34 0.11 9.94
CA VAL A 259 -7.18 0.90 11.17
C VAL A 259 -8.37 0.64 12.08
N LYS A 260 -8.10 0.48 13.38
CA LYS A 260 -9.09 0.41 14.45
C LYS A 260 -8.61 1.29 15.61
N ASP A 261 -9.48 2.17 16.09
CA ASP A 261 -9.18 3.10 17.19
C ASP A 261 -7.89 3.92 16.99
N GLY A 262 -7.67 4.40 15.75
CA GLY A 262 -6.50 5.19 15.37
C GLY A 262 -5.18 4.42 15.29
N LYS A 263 -5.22 3.08 15.39
CA LYS A 263 -4.04 2.21 15.30
C LYS A 263 -4.21 1.15 14.21
N THR A 264 -3.09 0.70 13.66
CA THR A 264 -3.07 -0.40 12.70
C THR A 264 -3.67 -1.67 13.30
N ASP A 265 -4.74 -2.16 12.69
CA ASP A 265 -5.30 -3.49 12.92
C ASP A 265 -4.62 -4.48 11.97
N LEU A 266 -3.48 -5.00 12.43
CA LEU A 266 -2.70 -5.97 11.66
C LEU A 266 -3.49 -7.25 11.38
N ALA A 267 -4.34 -7.69 12.32
CA ALA A 267 -5.13 -8.91 12.15
C ALA A 267 -6.17 -8.74 11.03
N ALA A 268 -6.89 -7.61 11.02
CA ALA A 268 -7.85 -7.30 9.95
C ALA A 268 -7.14 -7.10 8.60
N SER A 269 -5.96 -6.48 8.58
CA SER A 269 -5.15 -6.31 7.37
C SER A 269 -4.73 -7.66 6.76
N VAL A 270 -4.25 -8.57 7.61
CA VAL A 270 -3.88 -9.95 7.20
C VAL A 270 -5.11 -10.72 6.71
N ALA A 271 -6.24 -10.64 7.41
CA ALA A 271 -7.48 -11.31 7.01
C ALA A 271 -8.02 -10.80 5.66
N ALA A 272 -7.96 -9.49 5.42
CA ALA A 272 -8.35 -8.87 4.16
C ALA A 272 -7.45 -9.33 3.00
N ALA A 273 -6.13 -9.35 3.22
CA ALA A 273 -5.16 -9.86 2.26
C ALA A 273 -5.37 -11.36 1.98
N GLN A 274 -5.62 -12.18 3.00
CA GLN A 274 -5.94 -13.60 2.82
C GLN A 274 -7.22 -13.80 2.01
N SER A 275 -8.22 -12.94 2.21
CA SER A 275 -9.45 -12.97 1.39
C SER A 275 -9.17 -12.66 -0.08
N MET A 276 -8.21 -11.77 -0.36
CA MET A 276 -7.74 -11.53 -1.74
C MET A 276 -6.98 -12.74 -2.30
N VAL A 277 -6.10 -13.38 -1.52
CA VAL A 277 -5.38 -14.59 -1.93
C VAL A 277 -6.37 -15.69 -2.35
N ASN A 278 -7.40 -15.90 -1.55
CA ASN A 278 -8.47 -16.86 -1.84
C ASN A 278 -9.25 -16.47 -3.11
N ALA A 279 -9.65 -15.19 -3.23
CA ALA A 279 -10.40 -14.70 -4.38
C ALA A 279 -9.57 -14.70 -5.69
N PHE A 280 -8.25 -14.57 -5.61
CA PHE A 280 -7.36 -14.75 -6.76
C PHE A 280 -7.15 -16.22 -7.14
N GLY A 281 -7.54 -17.17 -6.29
CA GLY A 281 -7.28 -18.60 -6.49
C GLY A 281 -5.78 -18.92 -6.43
N ILE A 282 -5.01 -18.19 -5.62
CA ILE A 282 -3.59 -18.49 -5.42
C ILE A 282 -3.48 -19.77 -4.59
N ASP A 283 -2.67 -20.71 -5.06
CA ASP A 283 -2.43 -21.98 -4.38
C ASP A 283 -1.98 -21.75 -2.92
N PRO A 284 -2.70 -22.32 -1.92
CA PRO A 284 -2.34 -22.16 -0.51
C PRO A 284 -0.96 -22.73 -0.15
N GLU A 285 -0.47 -23.71 -0.92
CA GLU A 285 0.83 -24.38 -0.74
C GLU A 285 1.98 -23.64 -1.41
N LEU A 286 1.69 -22.61 -2.22
CA LEU A 286 2.72 -21.81 -2.87
C LEU A 286 3.67 -21.22 -1.82
N THR A 287 4.98 -21.44 -1.97
CA THR A 287 6.03 -21.04 -1.01
C THR A 287 6.72 -19.73 -1.37
N VAL A 288 6.52 -19.25 -2.59
CA VAL A 288 7.05 -18.00 -3.13
C VAL A 288 5.91 -17.08 -3.54
N ALA A 289 6.07 -15.77 -3.38
CA ALA A 289 5.02 -14.84 -3.81
C ALA A 289 4.81 -14.93 -5.34
N PRO A 290 3.57 -14.77 -5.84
CA PRO A 290 3.34 -14.58 -7.27
C PRO A 290 4.27 -13.49 -7.82
N ALA A 291 4.94 -13.74 -8.93
CA ALA A 291 5.95 -12.82 -9.44
C ALA A 291 5.30 -11.50 -9.91
N LEU A 292 5.93 -10.37 -9.57
CA LEU A 292 5.56 -9.05 -10.10
C LEU A 292 5.81 -8.94 -11.61
N THR A 293 6.83 -9.66 -12.10
CA THR A 293 7.15 -9.79 -13.51
C THR A 293 7.18 -11.27 -13.87
N SER A 294 6.32 -11.66 -14.79
CA SER A 294 6.22 -13.00 -15.37
C SER A 294 6.04 -12.93 -16.88
N ARG A 295 6.08 -14.08 -17.53
CA ARG A 295 5.75 -14.19 -18.96
C ARG A 295 4.32 -13.72 -19.26
N HIS A 296 3.34 -13.91 -18.36
CA HIS A 296 2.00 -13.35 -18.55
C HIS A 296 1.97 -11.82 -18.48
N THR A 297 2.76 -11.20 -17.60
CA THR A 297 2.82 -9.72 -17.52
C THR A 297 3.52 -9.09 -18.72
N THR A 298 4.37 -9.87 -19.39
CA THR A 298 5.12 -9.47 -20.59
C THR A 298 4.48 -9.96 -21.88
N ARG A 299 3.26 -10.53 -21.81
CA ARG A 299 2.48 -11.03 -22.96
C ARG A 299 3.16 -12.17 -23.73
N GLN A 300 4.00 -12.95 -23.04
CA GLN A 300 4.83 -14.04 -23.58
C GLN A 300 4.43 -15.41 -23.02
N ALA A 301 3.27 -15.52 -22.38
CA ALA A 301 2.71 -16.79 -21.90
C ALA A 301 1.22 -16.89 -22.12
N ILE A 302 0.76 -18.12 -22.27
CA ILE A 302 -0.62 -18.52 -22.39
C ILE A 302 -0.86 -19.76 -21.52
N ASP A 303 -1.87 -19.68 -20.66
CA ASP A 303 -2.38 -20.84 -19.93
C ASP A 303 -3.53 -21.42 -20.74
N MET A 304 -3.39 -22.68 -21.16
CA MET A 304 -4.44 -23.38 -21.88
C MET A 304 -4.50 -24.86 -21.51
N SER A 305 -5.71 -25.36 -21.31
CA SER A 305 -5.94 -26.80 -21.17
C SER A 305 -6.30 -27.40 -22.51
N THR A 306 -5.80 -28.60 -22.78
CA THR A 306 -6.14 -29.37 -23.97
C THR A 306 -6.70 -30.73 -23.60
N THR A 307 -7.69 -31.22 -24.36
CA THR A 307 -8.23 -32.59 -24.23
C THR A 307 -8.70 -33.14 -25.57
N TRP A 308 -8.62 -34.47 -25.75
CA TRP A 308 -9.19 -35.19 -26.89
C TRP A 308 -9.58 -36.62 -26.50
N SER A 309 -10.58 -37.19 -27.18
CA SER A 309 -11.10 -38.54 -26.88
C SER A 309 -10.53 -39.62 -27.80
N ALA A 310 -10.17 -39.27 -29.04
CA ALA A 310 -9.64 -40.22 -30.01
C ALA A 310 -8.35 -40.89 -29.51
N ARG A 311 -8.25 -42.21 -29.70
CA ARG A 311 -7.03 -42.98 -29.35
C ARG A 311 -5.79 -42.56 -30.15
N SER A 312 -6.01 -41.98 -31.32
CA SER A 312 -4.98 -41.48 -32.22
C SER A 312 -5.50 -40.22 -32.90
N ILE A 313 -4.69 -39.17 -32.93
CA ILE A 313 -4.94 -37.94 -33.68
C ILE A 313 -3.75 -37.63 -34.59
N THR A 314 -4.00 -36.90 -35.68
CA THR A 314 -2.95 -36.40 -36.57
C THR A 314 -2.95 -34.88 -36.51
N ILE A 315 -1.83 -34.30 -36.09
CA ILE A 315 -1.62 -32.84 -36.00
C ILE A 315 -0.49 -32.43 -36.93
N ARG A 316 -0.58 -31.23 -37.51
CA ARG A 316 0.52 -30.65 -38.30
C ARG A 316 1.49 -29.90 -37.38
N ASN A 317 2.78 -30.15 -37.54
CA ASN A 317 3.82 -29.32 -36.92
C ASN A 317 3.98 -27.99 -37.69
N ALA A 318 4.84 -27.08 -37.22
CA ALA A 318 5.01 -25.76 -37.84
C ALA A 318 5.55 -25.81 -39.29
N ALA A 319 6.28 -26.87 -39.66
CA ALA A 319 6.72 -27.13 -41.02
C ALA A 319 5.62 -27.79 -41.92
N GLY A 320 4.40 -27.94 -41.41
CA GLY A 320 3.27 -28.54 -42.11
C GLY A 320 3.25 -30.07 -42.15
N ARG A 321 4.26 -30.74 -41.57
CA ARG A 321 4.37 -32.21 -41.53
C ARG A 321 3.36 -32.82 -40.56
N ALA A 322 2.70 -33.88 -40.99
CA ALA A 322 1.79 -34.66 -40.15
C ALA A 322 2.56 -35.42 -39.05
N VAL A 323 2.07 -35.33 -37.82
CA VAL A 323 2.56 -36.02 -36.62
C VAL A 323 1.39 -36.78 -35.99
N THR A 324 1.55 -38.09 -35.82
CA THR A 324 0.56 -38.93 -35.15
C THR A 324 0.79 -38.94 -33.64
N ILE A 325 -0.23 -38.58 -32.88
CA ILE A 325 -0.25 -38.69 -31.42
C ILE A 325 -1.19 -39.83 -31.04
N ASN A 326 -0.60 -40.97 -30.65
CA ASN A 326 -1.27 -42.18 -30.21
C ASN A 326 -0.82 -42.59 -28.79
N THR A 327 -0.36 -41.61 -28.00
CA THR A 327 0.18 -41.78 -26.65
C THR A 327 -0.69 -41.06 -25.63
N THR A 328 -0.56 -41.44 -24.35
CA THR A 328 -1.23 -40.81 -23.21
C THR A 328 -0.28 -39.86 -22.45
N PRO A 329 -0.80 -38.97 -21.58
CA PRO A 329 -2.22 -38.65 -21.38
C PRO A 329 -2.81 -37.87 -22.58
N HIS A 330 -4.13 -37.84 -22.73
CA HIS A 330 -4.79 -37.02 -23.75
C HIS A 330 -5.03 -35.59 -23.27
N THR A 331 -3.94 -34.95 -22.83
CA THR A 331 -3.96 -33.60 -22.25
C THR A 331 -2.72 -32.81 -22.68
N ALA A 332 -2.58 -31.57 -22.17
CA ALA A 332 -1.41 -30.72 -22.41
C ALA A 332 -0.08 -31.37 -21.94
N LEU A 333 -0.15 -32.37 -21.06
CA LEU A 333 1.00 -33.13 -20.56
C LEU A 333 1.51 -34.21 -21.54
N ASN A 334 0.87 -34.39 -22.69
CA ASN A 334 1.33 -35.38 -23.67
C ASN A 334 2.69 -34.99 -24.26
N ALA A 335 3.69 -35.84 -24.10
CA ALA A 335 5.04 -35.56 -24.57
C ALA A 335 5.12 -35.28 -26.10
N ARG A 336 4.30 -35.94 -26.93
CA ARG A 336 4.27 -35.67 -28.37
C ARG A 336 3.58 -34.35 -28.69
N LEU A 337 2.51 -33.98 -27.97
CA LEU A 337 1.89 -32.65 -28.14
C LEU A 337 2.85 -31.53 -27.74
N ILE A 338 3.58 -31.70 -26.62
CA ILE A 338 4.61 -30.77 -26.16
C ILE A 338 5.70 -30.61 -27.24
N ALA A 339 6.18 -31.71 -27.82
CA ALA A 339 7.16 -31.67 -28.91
C ALA A 339 6.62 -30.94 -30.15
N VAL A 340 5.33 -31.10 -30.48
CA VAL A 340 4.70 -30.34 -31.58
C VAL A 340 4.61 -28.86 -31.26
N GLY A 341 4.17 -28.48 -30.05
CA GLY A 341 4.12 -27.08 -29.61
C GLY A 341 5.47 -26.39 -29.72
N ALA A 342 6.55 -27.08 -29.36
CA ALA A 342 7.90 -26.56 -29.50
C ALA A 342 8.31 -26.24 -30.94
N THR A 343 7.71 -26.89 -31.95
CA THR A 343 7.98 -26.53 -33.36
C THR A 343 7.36 -25.20 -33.76
N TYR A 344 6.34 -24.73 -33.03
CA TYR A 344 5.70 -23.43 -33.21
C TYR A 344 6.29 -22.36 -32.30
N ASP A 345 7.42 -22.60 -31.64
CA ASP A 345 7.98 -21.70 -30.60
C ASP A 345 7.04 -21.46 -29.40
N VAL A 346 6.09 -22.39 -29.17
CA VAL A 346 5.20 -22.42 -28.01
C VAL A 346 5.68 -23.51 -27.05
N ILE A 347 6.48 -23.13 -26.06
CA ILE A 347 7.21 -24.05 -25.19
C ILE A 347 6.41 -24.30 -23.90
N HIS A 348 6.09 -25.57 -23.61
CA HIS A 348 5.43 -25.94 -22.35
C HIS A 348 6.35 -25.68 -21.15
N PHE A 349 5.76 -25.29 -20.01
CA PHE A 349 6.45 -25.19 -18.72
C PHE A 349 7.29 -26.42 -18.39
N ARG A 350 8.45 -26.23 -17.76
CA ARG A 350 9.38 -27.30 -17.41
C ARG A 350 9.64 -27.36 -15.89
N PRO A 351 9.42 -28.52 -15.23
CA PRO A 351 8.77 -29.74 -15.74
C PRO A 351 7.23 -29.57 -15.88
N PRO A 352 6.59 -30.14 -16.93
CA PRO A 352 5.17 -29.92 -17.24
C PRO A 352 4.20 -30.19 -16.09
N VAL A 353 4.48 -31.15 -15.23
CA VAL A 353 3.59 -31.54 -14.12
C VAL A 353 3.42 -30.46 -13.05
N ARG A 354 4.37 -29.52 -12.94
CA ARG A 354 4.34 -28.41 -11.97
C ARG A 354 3.42 -27.27 -12.40
N ASP A 355 3.25 -27.09 -13.71
CA ASP A 355 2.28 -26.16 -14.26
C ASP A 355 1.73 -26.71 -15.57
N LYS A 356 0.62 -27.44 -15.46
CA LYS A 356 0.10 -28.33 -16.51
C LYS A 356 -0.49 -27.59 -17.71
N ASN A 357 -0.82 -26.31 -17.55
CA ASN A 357 -1.49 -25.54 -18.56
C ASN A 357 -0.62 -24.43 -19.13
N HIS A 358 0.55 -24.15 -18.54
CA HIS A 358 1.38 -23.01 -18.90
C HIS A 358 2.28 -23.31 -20.11
N TRP A 359 2.17 -22.44 -21.11
CA TRP A 359 3.03 -22.39 -22.29
C TRP A 359 3.58 -20.98 -22.44
N SER A 360 4.84 -20.84 -22.86
CA SER A 360 5.49 -19.55 -23.04
C SER A 360 6.52 -19.61 -24.15
N THR A 361 7.14 -18.46 -24.44
CA THR A 361 8.24 -18.38 -25.41
C THR A 361 9.48 -19.18 -24.99
N ASP A 362 9.61 -19.57 -23.72
CA ASP A 362 10.80 -20.23 -23.18
C ASP A 362 10.54 -21.39 -22.20
N GLY A 363 9.28 -21.70 -21.91
CA GLY A 363 8.90 -22.81 -21.02
C GLY A 363 9.14 -22.54 -19.55
N ARG A 364 9.16 -21.25 -19.15
CA ARG A 364 9.30 -20.78 -17.77
C ARG A 364 8.09 -20.00 -17.29
#